data_AF-A0A1Y1KP77-F1
#
_entry.id   AF-A0A1Y1KP77-F1
#
_cell.length_a   1.000
_cell.length_b   1.000
_cell.length_c   1.000
_cell.angle_alpha   90.00
_cell.angle_beta   90.00
_cell.angle_gamma   90.00
#
_symmetry.space_group_name_H-M   'P 1'
#
loop_
_entity.id
_entity.type
_entity.pdbx_description
1 polymer ?
#
loop_
_entity_poly.entity_id
_entity_poly.type
_entity_poly.pdbx_seq_one_letter_code
_entity_poly.pdbx_strand_id
1 'polypeptide(L)'
;MILCTEQPELFEWIKTDNDHIHEITDKYLVKGGYEPGCTTYIGRVLIRGELSIGKALADNSPQHAGLHVTRNGRGFRFSSFEVLSFSPNPRDLIDVRYKAPKVQ
;
A
#
# COMPACT_ATOMS: atom_id res chain seq x y z
N MET A 1 0.93 12.16 5.53
CA MET A 1 1.60 11.42 4.45
C MET A 1 0.88 11.79 3.16
N ILE A 2 1.58 12.36 2.20
CA ILE A 2 1.03 12.71 0.88
C ILE A 2 1.90 11.98 -0.14
N LEU A 3 1.30 11.09 -0.92
CA LEU A 3 1.98 10.40 -2.01
C LEU A 3 1.79 11.27 -3.25
N CYS A 4 2.85 11.94 -3.68
CA CYS A 4 2.85 12.76 -4.89
C CYS A 4 3.54 11.97 -6.01
N THR A 5 2.89 11.87 -7.16
CA THR A 5 3.43 11.23 -8.35
C THR A 5 2.97 12.00 -9.58
N GLU A 6 3.81 12.04 -10.61
CA GLU A 6 3.43 12.59 -11.92
C GLU A 6 2.60 11.60 -12.75
N GLN A 7 2.56 10.33 -12.33
CA GLN A 7 1.88 9.23 -13.02
C GLN A 7 0.85 8.55 -12.10
N PRO A 8 -0.22 9.24 -11.68
CA PRO A 8 -1.24 8.67 -10.79
C PRO A 8 -1.98 7.47 -11.40
N GLU A 9 -2.03 7.36 -12.73
CA GLU A 9 -2.66 6.27 -13.48
C GLU A 9 -1.98 4.90 -13.31
N LEU A 10 -0.73 4.86 -12.83
CA LEU A 10 -0.02 3.62 -12.53
C LEU A 10 -0.38 3.03 -11.17
N PHE A 11 -1.22 3.74 -10.39
CA PHE A 11 -1.63 3.33 -9.06
C PHE A 11 -3.11 2.97 -9.02
N GLU A 12 -3.43 1.92 -8.27
CA GLU A 12 -4.81 1.50 -8.06
C GLU A 12 -5.05 1.15 -6.58
N TRP A 13 -6.29 1.33 -6.15
CA TRP A 13 -6.73 0.91 -4.83
C TRP A 13 -7.48 -0.41 -4.96
N ILE A 14 -6.95 -1.45 -4.31
CA ILE A 14 -7.50 -2.81 -4.37
C ILE A 14 -8.26 -3.07 -3.08
N LYS A 15 -9.56 -3.36 -3.18
CA LYS A 15 -10.37 -3.79 -2.04
C LYS A 15 -9.87 -5.16 -1.55
N THR A 16 -9.68 -5.27 -0.24
CA THR A 16 -9.20 -6.49 0.40
C THR A 16 -9.60 -6.50 1.88
N ASP A 17 -9.13 -7.52 2.60
CA ASP A 17 -9.26 -7.62 4.04
C ASP A 17 -8.02 -8.31 4.65
N ASN A 18 -8.04 -8.52 5.97
CA ASN A 18 -6.95 -9.14 6.71
C ASN A 18 -6.59 -10.53 6.18
N ASP A 19 -7.59 -11.27 5.73
CA ASP A 19 -7.45 -12.66 5.36
C ASP A 19 -7.05 -12.81 3.89
N HIS A 20 -7.32 -11.82 3.03
CA HIS A 20 -7.06 -11.92 1.59
C HIS A 20 -5.95 -10.98 1.08
N ILE A 21 -5.37 -10.10 1.90
CA ILE A 21 -4.30 -9.19 1.45
C ILE A 21 -3.07 -9.94 0.90
N HIS A 22 -2.77 -11.12 1.43
CA HIS A 22 -1.64 -11.95 1.01
C HIS A 22 -1.88 -12.67 -0.31
N GLU A 23 -3.13 -12.73 -0.78
CA GLU A 23 -3.49 -13.34 -2.07
C GLU A 23 -3.20 -12.42 -3.27
N ILE A 24 -2.98 -11.12 -3.00
CA ILE A 24 -2.62 -10.11 -4.02
C ILE A 24 -1.16 -10.33 -4.44
N THR A 25 -0.96 -11.21 -5.41
CA THR A 25 0.37 -11.69 -5.85
C THR A 25 0.78 -11.19 -7.22
N ASP A 26 -0.17 -10.72 -8.04
CA ASP A 26 0.04 -10.21 -9.40
C ASP A 26 0.26 -8.68 -9.45
N LYS A 27 0.31 -8.03 -8.28
CA LYS A 27 0.45 -6.57 -8.13
C LYS A 27 1.56 -6.21 -7.16
N TYR A 28 2.19 -5.06 -7.38
CA TYR A 28 3.18 -4.53 -6.44
C TYR A 28 2.48 -3.65 -5.39
N LEU A 29 2.22 -4.20 -4.21
CA LEU A 29 1.71 -3.40 -3.10
C LEU A 29 2.73 -2.33 -2.68
N VAL A 30 2.27 -1.09 -2.52
CA VAL A 30 3.13 0.03 -2.15
C VAL A 30 3.52 -0.10 -0.68
N LYS A 31 4.81 -0.31 -0.43
CA LYS A 31 5.38 -0.37 0.92
C LYS A 31 5.31 1.03 1.56
N GLY A 32 4.61 1.11 2.69
CA GLY A 32 4.47 2.34 3.49
C GLY A 32 5.51 2.46 4.62
N GLY A 33 6.19 1.36 4.95
CA GLY A 33 7.20 1.32 6.01
C GLY A 33 7.47 -0.10 6.51
N TYR A 34 7.98 -0.20 7.74
CA TYR A 34 8.36 -1.45 8.36
C TYR A 34 8.08 -1.41 9.87
N GLU A 35 7.61 -2.54 10.42
CA GLU A 35 7.55 -2.83 11.84
C GLU A 35 8.37 -4.09 12.13
N PRO A 36 8.88 -4.30 13.36
CA PRO A 36 9.64 -5.51 13.68
C PRO A 36 8.90 -6.78 13.24
N GLY A 37 9.42 -7.46 12.21
CA GLY A 37 8.86 -8.69 11.67
C GLY A 37 7.83 -8.54 10.55
N CYS A 38 7.43 -7.32 10.13
CA CYS A 38 6.42 -7.14 9.09
C CYS A 38 6.66 -5.90 8.21
N THR A 39 6.52 -6.06 6.89
CA THR A 39 6.42 -4.91 5.98
C THR A 39 5.01 -4.31 6.09
N THR A 40 4.92 -2.99 6.20
CA THR A 40 3.62 -2.30 6.19
C THR A 40 3.35 -1.73 4.81
N TYR A 41 2.08 -1.75 4.40
CA TYR A 41 1.60 -1.20 3.14
C TYR A 41 0.74 0.04 3.39
N ILE A 42 0.48 0.81 2.33
CA ILE A 42 -0.43 1.95 2.40
C ILE A 42 -1.85 1.45 2.17
N GLY A 43 -2.74 1.66 3.14
CA GLY A 43 -4.14 1.32 3.00
C GLY A 43 -5.06 2.49 3.33
N ARG A 44 -6.32 2.38 2.92
CA ARG A 44 -7.38 3.36 3.20
C ARG A 44 -8.71 2.69 3.49
N VAL A 45 -9.58 3.43 4.17
CA VAL A 45 -10.96 3.02 4.45
C VAL A 45 -11.87 4.24 4.45
N LEU A 46 -13.12 4.06 4.00
CA LEU A 46 -14.14 5.10 4.07
C LEU A 46 -14.93 4.97 5.38
N ILE A 47 -14.80 5.94 6.29
CA ILE A 47 -15.46 5.95 7.59
C ILE A 47 -16.49 7.08 7.58
N ARG A 48 -17.78 6.74 7.57
CA ARG A 48 -18.88 7.73 7.59
C ARG A 48 -18.73 8.84 6.52
N GLY A 49 -18.29 8.45 5.32
CA GLY A 49 -18.07 9.37 4.19
C GLY A 49 -16.71 10.08 4.17
N GLU A 50 -15.87 9.89 5.19
CA GLU A 50 -14.52 10.45 5.25
C GLU A 50 -13.48 9.38 4.90
N LEU A 51 -12.61 9.70 3.94
CA LEU A 51 -11.52 8.80 3.57
C LEU A 51 -10.40 8.92 4.59
N SER A 52 -10.02 7.80 5.19
CA SER A 52 -8.92 7.71 6.15
C SER A 52 -7.83 6.80 5.63
N ILE A 53 -6.57 7.25 5.72
CA ILE A 53 -5.38 6.52 5.27
C ILE A 53 -4.59 6.04 6.48
N GLY A 54 -4.01 4.84 6.38
CA GLY A 54 -3.27 4.20 7.45
C GLY A 54 -2.27 3.17 6.94
N LYS A 55 -1.68 2.44 7.90
CA LYS A 55 -0.78 1.31 7.63
C LYS A 55 -1.60 0.03 7.52
N ALA A 56 -1.44 -0.71 6.44
CA ALA A 56 -2.00 -2.05 6.27
C ALA A 56 -0.92 -3.09 6.61
N LEU A 57 -1.21 -3.97 7.56
CA LEU A 57 -0.33 -5.08 7.95
C LEU A 57 -0.84 -6.37 7.33
N ALA A 58 -0.02 -7.00 6.49
CA ALA A 58 -0.23 -8.35 5.99
C ALA A 58 0.54 -9.36 6.87
N ASP A 59 0.28 -9.30 8.18
CA ASP A 59 0.90 -10.21 9.16
C ASP A 59 0.14 -11.54 9.18
N ASN A 60 0.86 -12.65 9.35
CA ASN A 60 0.29 -13.97 9.56
C ASN A 60 -0.44 -14.08 10.91
N SER A 61 -0.20 -13.15 11.84
CA SER A 61 -0.95 -13.04 13.09
C SER A 61 -2.25 -12.23 12.89
N PRO A 62 -3.44 -12.86 13.00
CA PRO A 62 -4.73 -12.17 12.83
C PRO A 62 -4.97 -11.07 13.86
N GLN A 63 -4.19 -11.02 14.93
CA GLN A 63 -4.29 -10.01 15.99
C GLN A 63 -3.66 -8.67 15.55
N HIS A 64 -2.67 -8.72 14.66
CA HIS A 64 -1.94 -7.54 14.18
C HIS A 64 -2.30 -7.16 12.74
N ALA A 65 -2.77 -8.12 11.94
CA ALA A 65 -3.19 -7.91 10.56
C ALA A 65 -4.28 -6.83 10.41
N GLY A 66 -4.28 -6.15 9.26
CA GLY A 66 -5.31 -5.22 8.86
C GLY A 66 -4.89 -3.77 8.79
N LEU A 67 -5.87 -2.89 8.56
CA LEU A 67 -5.63 -1.47 8.39
C LEU A 67 -5.71 -0.73 9.73
N HIS A 68 -4.61 -0.11 10.12
CA HIS A 68 -4.50 0.74 11.30
C HIS A 68 -4.48 2.22 10.88
N VAL A 69 -5.51 2.94 11.29
CA VAL A 69 -5.72 4.38 11.00
C VAL A 69 -5.62 5.17 12.29
N THR A 70 -4.98 6.34 12.24
CA THR A 70 -5.03 7.32 13.33
C THR A 70 -5.99 8.44 12.97
N ARG A 71 -7.03 8.64 13.78
CA ARG A 71 -7.99 9.75 13.63
C ARG A 71 -8.20 10.43 14.98
N ASN A 72 -8.06 11.75 15.02
CA ASN A 72 -8.15 12.57 16.25
C ASN A 72 -7.28 12.03 17.40
N GLY A 73 -6.05 11.62 17.07
CA GLY A 73 -5.09 11.06 18.04
C GLY A 73 -5.40 9.65 18.54
N ARG A 74 -6.47 9.00 18.03
CA ARG A 74 -6.85 7.63 18.41
C ARG A 74 -6.60 6.66 17.26
N GLY A 75 -6.09 5.48 17.60
CA GLY A 75 -5.91 4.37 16.67
C GLY A 75 -7.21 3.58 16.48
N PHE A 76 -7.50 3.24 15.22
CA PHE A 76 -8.61 2.39 14.82
C PHE A 76 -8.08 1.28 13.93
N ARG A 77 -8.64 0.08 14.08
CA ARG A 77 -8.29 -1.09 13.26
C ARG A 77 -9.50 -1.53 12.46
N PHE A 78 -9.29 -1.80 11.18
CA PHE A 78 -10.32 -2.27 10.25
C PHE A 78 -9.89 -3.58 9.59
N SER A 79 -10.82 -4.51 9.49
CA SER A 79 -10.61 -5.78 8.80
C SER A 79 -10.79 -5.67 7.30
N SER A 80 -11.70 -4.82 6.82
CA SER A 80 -11.95 -4.59 5.39
C SER A 80 -11.50 -3.19 5.00
N PHE A 81 -10.74 -3.09 3.91
CA PHE A 81 -10.09 -1.85 3.49
C PHE A 81 -9.68 -1.91 2.02
N GLU A 82 -9.05 -0.86 1.53
CA GLU A 82 -8.35 -0.87 0.25
C GLU A 82 -6.84 -0.72 0.49
N VAL A 83 -6.01 -1.44 -0.26
CA VAL A 83 -4.55 -1.32 -0.25
C VAL A 83 -4.08 -0.69 -1.57
N LEU A 84 -3.07 0.17 -1.50
CA LEU A 84 -2.49 0.82 -2.67
C LEU A 84 -1.54 -0.14 -3.38
N SER A 85 -1.75 -0.33 -4.68
CA SER A 85 -0.82 -1.05 -5.55
C SER A 85 -0.24 -0.11 -6.60
N PHE A 86 0.90 -0.53 -7.15
CA PHE A 86 1.58 0.06 -8.28
C PHE A 86 1.69 -0.99 -9.38
N SER A 87 1.22 -0.65 -10.58
CA SER A 87 1.29 -1.49 -11.77
C SER A 87 2.03 -0.71 -12.86
N PRO A 88 3.36 -0.81 -12.95
CA PRO A 88 4.08 -0.16 -14.03
C PRO A 88 3.68 -0.81 -15.36
N ASN A 89 3.55 -0.01 -16.43
CA ASN A 89 3.50 -0.60 -17.75
C ASN A 89 4.85 -1.32 -17.99
N PRO A 90 4.87 -2.59 -18.44
CA PRO A 90 6.11 -3.31 -18.72
C PRO A 90 7.06 -2.54 -19.64
N ARG A 91 6.54 -1.65 -20.50
CA ARG A 91 7.33 -0.78 -21.37
C ARG A 91 8.14 0.28 -20.59
N ASP A 92 7.62 0.78 -19.47
CA ASP A 92 8.28 1.80 -18.64
C ASP A 92 9.42 1.20 -17.81
N LEU A 93 9.34 -0.09 -17.47
CA LEU A 93 10.41 -0.81 -16.76
C LEU A 93 11.66 -1.03 -17.62
N ILE A 94 11.53 -1.00 -18.95
CA ILE A 94 12.65 -1.16 -19.88
C ILE A 94 13.49 0.12 -19.92
N ASP A 95 12.87 1.30 -19.86
CA ASP A 95 13.59 2.59 -19.97
C ASP A 95 14.48 2.89 -18.74
N VAL A 96 14.08 2.44 -17.54
CA VAL A 96 14.86 2.63 -16.31
C VAL A 96 16.17 1.84 -16.33
N ARG A 97 16.21 0.65 -16.94
CA ARG A 97 17.43 -0.17 -17.02
C ARG A 97 18.47 0.37 -17.99
N TYR A 98 18.09 1.23 -18.94
CA TYR A 98 19.01 1.85 -19.91
C TYR A 98 19.55 3.22 -19.49
N LYS A 99 19.01 3.82 -18.41
CA LYS A 99 19.51 5.09 -17.84
C LYS A 99 20.49 4.88 -16.67
N ALA A 100 21.34 3.85 -16.73
CA ALA A 100 22.53 3.83 -15.88
C ALA A 100 23.50 4.92 -16.38
N PRO A 101 23.98 5.85 -15.52
CA PRO A 101 24.89 6.90 -15.95
C PRO A 101 26.20 6.28 -16.45
N LYS A 102 26.65 6.71 -17.63
CA LYS A 102 28.03 6.45 -18.06
C LYS A 102 28.94 7.19 -17.09
N VAL A 103 29.74 6.43 -16.33
CA VAL A 103 30.85 6.97 -15.56
C VAL A 103 31.79 7.66 -16.55
N GLN A 104 32.00 8.96 -16.36
CA GLN A 104 32.97 9.77 -17.09
C GLN A 104 34.21 9.99 -16.23
#